data_AF-A0A833WIV1-F1
#
_entry.id   AF-A0A833WIV1-F1
#
_cell.length_a   1.000
_cell.length_b   1.000
_cell.length_c   1.000
_cell.angle_alpha   90.00
_cell.angle_beta   90.00
_cell.angle_gamma   90.00
#
_symmetry.space_group_name_H-M   'P 1'
#
loop_
_entity.id
_entity.type
_entity.pdbx_description
1 polymer ?
#
loop_
_entity_poly.entity_id
_entity_poly.type
_entity_poly.pdbx_seq_one_letter_code
_entity_poly.pdbx_strand_id
1 'polypeptide(L)'
;MNADEIAAALKDYDKQKALFSKWLKDEETTNAVVNKLMEFDNRIKNMPILAKFNNARTSVAYNQKLGGWLETKILDEISTALQAFQIKPMKEQFTAWYKNGITPDDFTSALNKIEDVKLRKSYGALESHYKEFVKGEVLRAKKAAASV
;
A
#
# COMPACT_ATOMS: atom_id res chain seq x y z
N MET A 1 -21.52 -18.73 -1.26
CA MET A 1 -20.13 -18.92 -0.79
C MET A 1 -19.87 -20.41 -0.72
N ASN A 2 -18.83 -20.87 -1.41
CA ASN A 2 -18.44 -22.27 -1.42
C ASN A 2 -17.42 -22.51 -0.27
N ALA A 3 -17.69 -23.49 0.59
CA ALA A 3 -16.82 -23.84 1.71
C ALA A 3 -15.43 -24.31 1.24
N ASP A 4 -15.35 -25.00 0.10
CA ASP A 4 -14.09 -25.51 -0.44
C ASP A 4 -13.19 -24.38 -0.95
N GLU A 5 -13.78 -23.33 -1.54
CA GLU A 5 -13.03 -22.13 -1.97
C GLU A 5 -12.45 -21.38 -0.78
N ILE A 6 -13.21 -21.26 0.32
CA ILE A 6 -12.75 -20.61 1.56
C ILE A 6 -11.63 -21.44 2.20
N ALA A 7 -11.80 -22.76 2.28
CA ALA A 7 -10.79 -23.66 2.83
C ALA A 7 -9.48 -23.64 2.02
N ALA A 8 -9.58 -23.56 0.68
CA ALA A 8 -8.42 -23.42 -0.19
C ALA A 8 -7.74 -22.05 -0.02
N ALA A 9 -8.51 -20.97 0.03
CA ALA A 9 -8.01 -19.61 0.26
C ALA A 9 -7.35 -19.42 1.64
N LEU A 10 -7.74 -20.20 2.65
CA LEU A 10 -7.08 -20.13 3.96
C LEU A 10 -5.67 -20.71 3.96
N LYS A 11 -5.39 -21.66 3.05
CA LYS A 11 -4.14 -22.43 2.95
C LYS A 11 -3.15 -21.89 1.92
N ASP A 12 -3.60 -21.05 0.99
CA ASP A 12 -2.82 -20.60 -0.17
C ASP A 12 -3.01 -19.09 -0.40
N TYR A 13 -1.89 -18.37 -0.53
CA TYR A 13 -1.87 -16.92 -0.65
C TYR A 13 -2.47 -16.41 -1.98
N ASP A 14 -2.21 -17.07 -3.10
CA ASP A 14 -2.71 -16.63 -4.41
C ASP A 14 -4.21 -16.88 -4.54
N LYS A 15 -4.69 -18.01 -3.99
CA LYS A 15 -6.14 -18.28 -3.89
C LYS A 15 -6.83 -17.31 -2.96
N GLN A 16 -6.18 -16.94 -1.86
CA GLN A 16 -6.67 -15.93 -0.94
C GLN A 16 -6.85 -14.59 -1.64
N LYS A 17 -5.83 -14.14 -2.37
CA LYS A 17 -5.85 -12.88 -3.11
C LYS A 17 -6.97 -12.88 -4.16
N ALA A 18 -7.08 -13.95 -4.95
CA ALA A 18 -8.13 -14.07 -5.97
C ALA A 18 -9.54 -14.04 -5.37
N LEU A 19 -9.75 -14.72 -4.24
CA LEU A 19 -11.03 -14.73 -3.54
C LEU A 19 -11.38 -13.35 -2.99
N PHE A 20 -10.43 -12.70 -2.32
CA PHE A 20 -10.66 -11.39 -1.73
C PHE A 20 -10.86 -10.29 -2.77
N SER A 21 -10.16 -10.33 -3.90
CA SER A 21 -10.42 -9.40 -5.01
C SER A 21 -11.86 -9.49 -5.54
N LYS A 22 -12.47 -10.69 -5.57
CA LYS A 22 -13.90 -10.84 -5.92
C LYS A 22 -14.81 -10.25 -4.85
N TRP A 23 -14.46 -10.42 -3.57
CA TRP A 23 -15.27 -9.94 -2.45
C TRP A 23 -15.16 -8.44 -2.23
N LEU A 24 -14.06 -7.80 -2.66
CA LEU A 24 -13.80 -6.36 -2.57
C LEU A 24 -14.17 -5.62 -3.86
N LYS A 25 -14.93 -6.25 -4.76
CA LYS A 25 -15.29 -5.67 -6.07
C LYS A 25 -16.03 -4.33 -5.93
N ASP A 26 -16.97 -4.26 -4.98
CA ASP A 26 -17.76 -3.08 -4.67
C ASP A 26 -18.28 -3.17 -3.22
N GLU A 27 -18.80 -2.05 -2.71
CA GLU A 27 -19.25 -1.94 -1.32
C GLU A 27 -20.43 -2.87 -1.02
N GLU A 28 -21.37 -3.02 -1.97
CA GLU A 28 -22.52 -3.92 -1.84
C GLU A 28 -22.08 -5.38 -1.69
N THR A 29 -21.20 -5.84 -2.57
CA THR A 29 -20.60 -7.19 -2.54
C THR A 29 -19.82 -7.40 -1.25
N THR A 30 -19.03 -6.40 -0.83
CA THR A 30 -18.25 -6.48 0.41
C THR A 30 -19.16 -6.66 1.62
N ASN A 31 -20.22 -5.85 1.73
CA ASN A 31 -21.16 -5.91 2.83
C ASN A 31 -21.94 -7.23 2.85
N ALA A 32 -22.38 -7.72 1.69
CA ALA A 32 -23.05 -9.02 1.57
C ALA A 32 -22.15 -10.18 2.06
N VAL A 33 -20.87 -10.15 1.71
CA VAL A 33 -19.89 -11.16 2.17
C VAL A 33 -19.64 -11.06 3.68
N VAL A 34 -19.47 -9.86 4.22
CA VAL A 34 -19.28 -9.65 5.68
C VAL A 34 -20.49 -10.18 6.45
N ASN A 35 -21.71 -9.84 6.02
CA ASN A 35 -22.94 -10.29 6.66
C ASN A 35 -23.02 -11.82 6.68
N LYS A 36 -22.71 -12.47 5.54
CA LYS A 36 -22.71 -13.93 5.43
C LYS A 36 -21.64 -14.60 6.30
N LEU A 37 -20.47 -13.99 6.43
CA LEU A 37 -19.41 -14.47 7.31
C LEU A 37 -19.74 -14.32 8.80
N MET A 38 -20.53 -13.30 9.14
CA MET A 38 -20.96 -12.96 10.50
C MET A 38 -22.25 -13.67 10.94
N GLU A 39 -22.88 -14.47 10.08
CA GLU A 39 -24.05 -15.28 10.44
C GLU A 39 -23.80 -16.13 11.70
N PHE A 40 -24.75 -16.08 12.63
CA PHE A 40 -24.59 -16.47 14.03
C PHE A 40 -24.05 -17.90 14.21
N ASP A 41 -24.55 -18.85 13.41
CA ASP A 41 -24.18 -20.27 13.50
C ASP A 41 -22.78 -20.59 12.97
N ASN A 42 -22.17 -19.67 12.23
CA ASN A 42 -20.88 -19.88 11.56
C ASN A 42 -19.80 -18.87 11.95
N ARG A 43 -20.13 -17.85 12.76
CA ARG A 43 -19.21 -16.78 13.14
C ARG A 43 -17.88 -17.29 13.69
N ILE A 44 -17.89 -18.23 14.65
CA ILE A 44 -16.65 -18.77 15.24
C ILE A 44 -15.81 -19.52 14.20
N LYS A 45 -16.44 -20.33 13.35
CA LYS A 45 -15.77 -21.06 12.25
C LYS A 45 -15.17 -20.11 11.22
N ASN A 46 -15.84 -18.97 11.01
CA ASN A 46 -15.45 -17.96 10.04
C ASN A 46 -14.45 -16.92 10.58
N MET A 47 -14.13 -16.91 11.88
CA MET A 47 -13.20 -15.92 12.45
C MET A 47 -11.83 -15.84 11.74
N PRO A 48 -11.18 -16.96 11.35
CA PRO A 48 -9.89 -16.90 10.63
C PRO A 48 -10.00 -16.22 9.26
N ILE A 49 -11.06 -16.51 8.49
CA ILE A 49 -11.26 -15.86 7.19
C ILE A 49 -11.71 -14.41 7.35
N LEU A 50 -12.51 -14.09 8.38
CA LEU A 50 -12.90 -12.72 8.74
C LEU A 50 -11.68 -11.86 9.10
N ALA A 51 -10.76 -12.35 9.93
CA ALA A 51 -9.55 -11.62 10.30
C ALA A 51 -8.68 -11.34 9.06
N LYS A 52 -8.48 -12.36 8.22
CA LYS A 52 -7.74 -12.24 6.96
C LYS A 52 -8.42 -11.30 5.96
N PHE A 53 -9.74 -11.39 5.83
CA PHE A 53 -10.52 -10.55 4.93
C PHE A 53 -10.57 -9.10 5.42
N ASN A 54 -10.71 -8.86 6.73
CA ASN A 54 -10.61 -7.53 7.31
C ASN A 54 -9.21 -6.94 7.13
N ASN A 55 -8.14 -7.72 7.29
CA ASN A 55 -6.79 -7.26 6.94
C ASN A 55 -6.66 -6.92 5.45
N ALA A 56 -7.29 -7.69 4.56
CA ALA A 56 -7.32 -7.38 3.13
C ALA A 56 -8.15 -6.13 2.82
N ARG A 57 -9.29 -5.92 3.50
CA ARG A 57 -10.08 -4.69 3.45
C ARG A 57 -9.24 -3.50 3.91
N THR A 58 -8.53 -3.64 5.02
CA THR A 58 -7.59 -2.63 5.49
C THR A 58 -6.43 -2.45 4.51
N SER A 59 -5.99 -3.48 3.81
CA SER A 59 -4.92 -3.33 2.80
C SER A 59 -5.43 -2.68 1.52
N VAL A 60 -6.67 -2.94 1.10
CA VAL A 60 -7.27 -2.26 -0.05
C VAL A 60 -7.69 -0.82 0.31
N ALA A 61 -8.13 -0.58 1.55
CA ALA A 61 -8.58 0.73 2.02
C ALA A 61 -7.45 1.62 2.60
N TYR A 62 -6.36 1.03 3.13
CA TYR A 62 -5.30 1.75 3.86
C TYR A 62 -3.85 1.30 3.50
N ASN A 63 -3.59 0.10 2.96
CA ASN A 63 -2.22 -0.38 2.66
C ASN A 63 -2.08 -0.94 1.23
N GLN A 64 -2.54 -0.19 0.23
CA GLN A 64 -2.53 -0.64 -1.16
C GLN A 64 -1.07 -0.83 -1.60
N LYS A 65 -0.72 -2.04 -2.08
CA LYS A 65 0.61 -2.32 -2.64
C LYS A 65 0.74 -1.66 -4.01
N LEU A 66 1.65 -0.70 -4.12
CA LEU A 66 1.96 0.03 -5.36
C LEU A 66 3.16 -0.59 -6.10
N GLY A 67 3.93 -1.43 -5.42
CA GLY A 67 5.03 -2.23 -5.98
C GLY A 67 5.65 -3.12 -4.91
N GLY A 68 6.65 -3.92 -5.26
CA GLY A 68 7.39 -4.73 -4.29
C GLY A 68 8.14 -3.92 -3.22
N TRP A 69 8.23 -2.59 -3.39
CA TRP A 69 8.98 -1.67 -2.57
C TRP A 69 8.12 -0.54 -1.96
N LEU A 70 6.83 -0.44 -2.32
CA LEU A 70 5.96 0.67 -1.91
C LEU A 70 4.53 0.20 -1.61
N GLU A 71 4.05 0.60 -0.43
CA GLU A 71 2.66 0.47 0.01
C GLU A 71 2.15 1.85 0.43
N THR A 72 0.85 2.14 0.24
CA THR A 72 0.26 3.44 0.64
C THR A 72 0.45 3.75 2.12
N LYS A 73 0.50 2.72 2.97
CA LYS A 73 0.81 2.85 4.40
C LYS A 73 2.08 3.65 4.67
N ILE A 74 3.14 3.37 3.90
CA ILE A 74 4.42 4.06 4.06
C ILE A 74 4.25 5.55 3.73
N LEU A 75 3.43 5.87 2.72
CA LEU A 75 3.12 7.24 2.34
C LEU A 75 2.27 7.95 3.41
N ASP A 76 1.31 7.24 4.02
CA ASP A 76 0.47 7.76 5.11
C ASP A 76 1.28 8.03 6.37
N GLU A 77 2.18 7.10 6.74
CA GLU A 77 3.09 7.24 7.88
C GLU A 77 4.03 8.44 7.69
N ILE A 78 4.60 8.60 6.49
CA ILE A 78 5.44 9.77 6.17
C ILE A 78 4.62 11.06 6.22
N SER A 79 3.43 11.08 5.62
CA SER A 79 2.56 12.27 5.59
C SER A 79 2.16 12.68 7.01
N THR A 80 1.82 11.71 7.86
CA THR A 80 1.48 11.95 9.27
C THR A 80 2.67 12.49 10.05
N ALA A 81 3.87 11.92 9.86
CA ALA A 81 5.09 12.43 10.48
C ALA A 81 5.39 13.87 10.05
N LEU A 82 5.23 14.19 8.76
CA LEU A 82 5.42 15.55 8.25
C LEU A 82 4.42 16.56 8.83
N GLN A 83 3.15 16.17 9.02
CA GLN A 83 2.16 16.99 9.72
C GLN A 83 2.55 17.28 11.17
N ALA A 84 3.27 16.34 11.81
CA ALA A 84 3.87 16.52 13.13
C ALA A 84 5.26 17.19 13.09
N PHE A 85 5.66 17.78 11.95
CA PHE A 85 6.96 18.41 11.71
C PHE A 85 8.17 17.46 11.86
N GLN A 86 7.94 16.15 11.79
CA GLN A 86 8.98 15.12 11.87
C GLN A 86 9.46 14.72 10.47
N ILE A 87 10.62 15.25 10.07
CA ILE A 87 11.18 15.02 8.73
C ILE A 87 12.01 13.73 8.60
N LYS A 88 12.39 13.11 9.74
CA LYS A 88 13.31 11.98 9.77
C LYS A 88 12.79 10.76 8.99
N PRO A 89 11.53 10.31 9.17
CA PRO A 89 11.01 9.15 8.44
C PRO A 89 11.05 9.33 6.92
N MET A 90 10.68 10.52 6.43
CA MET A 90 10.76 10.85 5.01
C MET A 90 12.19 10.72 4.48
N LYS A 91 13.18 11.32 5.17
CA LYS A 91 14.58 11.30 4.73
C LYS A 91 15.15 9.89 4.70
N GLU A 92 14.88 9.09 5.73
CA GLU A 92 15.35 7.70 5.81
C GLU A 92 14.77 6.87 4.68
N GLN A 93 13.46 6.98 4.46
CA GLN A 93 12.79 6.23 3.40
C GLN A 93 13.25 6.66 2.00
N PHE A 94 13.38 7.95 1.75
CA PHE A 94 13.84 8.48 0.45
C PHE A 94 15.29 8.06 0.17
N THR A 95 16.15 8.07 1.19
CA THR A 95 17.52 7.58 1.07
C THR A 95 17.56 6.10 0.74
N ALA A 96 16.72 5.28 1.39
CA ALA A 96 16.62 3.86 1.11
C ALA A 96 16.16 3.59 -0.33
N TRP A 97 15.13 4.30 -0.80
CA TRP A 97 14.67 4.18 -2.18
C TRP A 97 15.75 4.58 -3.19
N TYR A 98 16.39 5.73 -2.99
CA TYR A 98 17.46 6.20 -3.88
C TYR A 98 18.65 5.24 -3.95
N LYS A 99 19.10 4.70 -2.80
CA LYS A 99 20.18 3.69 -2.75
C LYS A 99 19.82 2.39 -3.46
N ASN A 100 18.54 2.03 -3.51
CA ASN A 100 18.04 0.88 -4.24
C ASN A 100 17.74 1.19 -5.72
N GLY A 101 18.13 2.37 -6.22
CA GLY A 101 17.97 2.74 -7.62
C GLY A 101 16.55 3.11 -8.03
N ILE A 102 15.64 3.35 -7.07
CA ILE A 102 14.30 3.82 -7.38
C ILE A 102 14.39 5.25 -7.91
N THR A 103 13.79 5.50 -9.07
CA THR A 103 13.78 6.81 -9.72
C THR A 103 12.50 7.59 -9.40
N PRO A 104 12.47 8.92 -9.63
CA PRO A 104 11.22 9.66 -9.56
C PRO A 104 10.12 9.11 -10.49
N ASP A 105 10.49 8.61 -11.66
CA ASP A 105 9.53 8.03 -12.62
C ASP A 105 8.95 6.70 -12.12
N ASP A 106 9.75 5.88 -11.43
CA ASP A 106 9.27 4.68 -10.75
C ASP A 106 8.25 5.03 -9.66
N PHE A 107 8.53 6.09 -8.89
CA PHE A 107 7.64 6.57 -7.85
C PHE A 107 6.33 7.09 -8.43
N THR A 108 6.37 7.94 -9.46
CA THR A 108 5.18 8.42 -10.18
C THR A 108 4.38 7.25 -10.77
N SER A 109 5.05 6.27 -11.37
CA SER A 109 4.42 5.08 -11.94
C SER A 109 3.73 4.23 -10.87
N ALA A 110 4.31 4.13 -9.67
CA ALA A 110 3.70 3.44 -8.55
C ALA A 110 2.44 4.15 -8.06
N LEU A 111 2.46 5.48 -7.91
CA LEU A 111 1.28 6.27 -7.53
C LEU A 111 0.14 6.17 -8.56
N ASN A 112 0.47 6.06 -9.85
CA ASN A 112 -0.52 5.94 -10.92
C ASN A 112 -1.33 4.63 -10.86
N LYS A 113 -0.94 3.65 -10.04
CA LYS A 113 -1.72 2.43 -9.78
C LYS A 113 -2.86 2.64 -8.78
N ILE A 114 -2.93 3.80 -8.13
CA ILE A 114 -4.06 4.17 -7.26
C ILE A 114 -5.21 4.64 -8.15
N GLU A 115 -6.31 3.87 -8.19
CA GLU A 115 -7.50 4.19 -8.98
C GLU A 115 -8.27 5.38 -8.38
N ASP A 116 -8.31 5.50 -7.05
CA ASP A 116 -8.89 6.65 -6.37
C ASP A 116 -8.05 7.90 -6.63
N VAL A 117 -8.58 8.78 -7.49
CA VAL A 117 -7.93 10.03 -7.90
C VAL A 117 -7.68 10.96 -6.71
N LYS A 118 -8.57 10.99 -5.71
CA LYS A 118 -8.43 11.86 -4.54
C LYS A 118 -7.30 11.37 -3.65
N LEU A 119 -7.25 10.05 -3.40
CA LEU A 119 -6.17 9.42 -2.64
C LEU A 119 -4.82 9.56 -3.37
N ARG A 120 -4.79 9.33 -4.68
CA ARG A 120 -3.56 9.54 -5.46
C ARG A 120 -3.04 10.97 -5.32
N LYS A 121 -3.94 11.96 -5.41
CA LYS A 121 -3.59 13.38 -5.28
C LYS A 121 -3.09 13.75 -3.89
N SER A 122 -3.54 13.09 -2.81
CA SER A 122 -3.03 13.40 -1.47
C SER A 122 -1.54 13.10 -1.30
N TYR A 123 -0.97 12.22 -2.13
CA TYR A 123 0.47 11.92 -2.14
C TYR A 123 1.30 12.82 -3.07
N GLY A 124 0.71 13.80 -3.76
CA GLY A 124 1.43 14.66 -4.72
C GLY A 124 2.54 15.50 -4.08
N ALA A 125 2.41 15.88 -2.81
CA ALA A 125 3.47 16.56 -2.07
C ALA A 125 4.69 15.64 -1.87
N LEU A 126 4.47 14.37 -1.54
CA LEU A 126 5.55 13.39 -1.38
C LEU A 126 6.26 13.11 -2.70
N GLU A 127 5.51 13.00 -3.81
CA GLU A 127 6.10 12.88 -5.15
C GLU A 127 7.04 14.05 -5.46
N SER A 128 6.59 15.28 -5.18
CA SER A 128 7.39 16.48 -5.39
C SER A 128 8.63 16.51 -4.51
N HIS A 129 8.50 16.15 -3.24
CA HIS A 129 9.64 16.06 -2.32
C HIS A 129 10.66 15.01 -2.75
N TYR A 130 10.21 13.86 -3.27
CA TYR A 130 11.14 12.82 -3.73
C TYR A 130 11.92 13.26 -4.98
N LYS A 131 11.25 13.95 -5.92
CA LYS A 131 11.91 14.56 -7.09
C LYS A 131 13.03 15.52 -6.68
N GLU A 132 12.77 16.40 -5.72
CA GLU A 132 13.77 17.35 -5.22
C GLU A 132 14.90 16.67 -4.44
N PHE A 133 14.57 15.64 -3.65
CA PHE A 133 15.57 14.83 -2.95
C PHE A 133 16.58 14.21 -3.93
N VAL A 134 16.09 13.54 -4.98
CA VAL A 134 16.96 12.90 -6.00
C VAL A 134 17.82 13.93 -6.73
N LYS A 135 17.26 15.08 -7.13
CA LYS A 135 18.03 16.18 -7.72
C LYS A 135 19.17 16.63 -6.81
N GLY A 136 18.88 16.77 -5.50
CA GLY A 136 19.86 17.13 -4.49
C GLY A 136 21.01 16.12 -4.38
N GLU A 137 20.70 14.82 -4.34
CA GLU A 137 21.72 13.75 -4.29
C GLU A 137 22.60 13.75 -5.55
N VAL A 138 22.01 13.89 -6.74
CA VAL A 138 22.77 13.95 -8.00
C VAL A 138 23.73 15.15 -8.00
N LEU A 139 23.28 16.33 -7.54
CA LEU A 139 24.13 17.51 -7.45
C LEU A 139 25.28 17.32 -6.46
N ARG A 140 25.04 16.68 -5.31
CA ARG A 140 26.09 16.38 -4.33
C ARG A 140 27.14 15.42 -4.90
N ALA A 141 26.71 14.37 -5.58
CA ALA A 141 27.61 13.42 -6.22
C ALA A 141 28.49 14.11 -7.28
N LYS A 142 27.91 14.98 -8.12
CA LYS A 142 28.66 15.77 -9.11
C LYS A 142 29.72 16.67 -8.46
N LYS A 143 29.37 17.36 -7.37
CA LYS A 143 30.32 18.23 -6.64
C LYS A 143 31.45 17.43 -6.00
N ALA A 144 31.14 16.29 -5.41
CA ALA A 144 32.14 15.40 -4.83
C ALA A 144 33.13 14.91 -5.89
N ALA A 145 32.63 14.49 -7.06
CA ALA A 145 33.47 14.05 -8.18
C ALA A 145 34.33 15.16 -8.79
N ALA A 146 33.88 16.43 -8.75
CA ALA A 146 34.63 17.57 -9.24
C ALA A 146 35.68 18.11 -8.25
N SER A 147 35.68 17.62 -7.01
CA SER A 147 36.60 18.01 -5.93
C SER A 147 37.69 16.97 -5.67
N VAL A 148 37.76 15.93 -6.52
CA VAL A 148 38.78 14.86 -6.56
C VAL A 148 39.62 15.07 -7.81
#